data_AF-A0A0Q6UTL7-F1
#
_entry.id   AF-A0A0Q6UTL7-F1
#
_cell.length_a   1.000
_cell.length_b   1.000
_cell.length_c   1.000
_cell.angle_alpha   90.00
_cell.angle_beta   90.00
_cell.angle_gamma   90.00
#
_symmetry.space_group_name_H-M   'P 1'
#
loop_
_entity.id
_entity.type
_entity.pdbx_description
1 polymer ?
#
loop_
_entity_poly.entity_id
_entity_poly.type
_entity_poly.pdbx_seq_one_letter_code
_entity_poly.pdbx_strand_id
1 'polypeptide(L)' 'MPMVTVSISPLQAADIRAAVDNGKYASSSEVVREALRLWDAARKQDGYHSGMLDRDCAPGGSRCVADMFADHEAELRRTA' A
#
# COMPACT_ATOMS: atom_id res chain seq x y z
N MET A 1 26.14 14.97 5.25
CA MET A 1 24.75 14.51 5.44
C MET A 1 24.14 15.26 6.60
N PRO A 2 22.90 15.78 6.50
CA PRO A 2 22.22 16.44 7.62
C PRO A 2 21.92 15.42 8.74
N MET A 3 21.94 15.89 9.98
CA MET A 3 21.59 15.08 11.17
C MET A 3 20.16 15.37 11.61
N VAL A 4 19.47 14.33 12.06
CA VAL A 4 18.08 14.42 12.51
C VAL A 4 17.93 13.64 13.82
N THR A 5 17.22 14.21 14.78
CA THR A 5 16.85 13.55 16.04
C THR A 5 15.40 13.11 15.97
N VAL A 6 15.12 11.85 16.26
CA VAL A 6 13.78 11.26 16.25
C VAL A 6 13.52 10.53 17.55
N SER A 7 12.25 10.49 17.97
CA SER A 7 11.80 9.63 19.07
C SER A 7 11.19 8.36 18.49
N ILE A 8 11.55 7.21 19.03
CA ILE A 8 11.07 5.89 18.60
C ILE A 8 10.71 5.04 19.82
N SER A 9 9.95 3.97 19.59
CA SER A 9 9.60 3.04 20.67
C SER A 9 10.87 2.42 21.27
N PRO A 10 10.91 2.22 22.61
CA PRO A 10 12.02 1.50 23.26
C PRO A 10 12.31 0.14 22.65
N LEU A 11 11.27 -0.56 22.17
CA LEU A 11 11.39 -1.86 21.51
C LEU A 11 12.17 -1.74 20.19
N GLN A 12 11.78 -0.79 19.33
CA GLN A 12 12.48 -0.53 18.07
C GLN A 12 13.94 -0.11 18.29
N ALA A 13 14.20 0.68 19.33
CA ALA A 13 15.55 1.06 19.68
C ALA A 13 16.38 -0.16 20.12
N ALA A 14 15.78 -1.15 20.80
CA ALA A 14 16.44 -2.40 21.16
C ALA A 14 16.75 -3.25 19.93
N ASP A 15 15.81 -3.37 18.99
CA ASP A 15 16.01 -4.11 17.74
C ASP A 15 17.14 -3.50 16.90
N ILE A 16 17.20 -2.16 16.82
CA ILE A 16 18.29 -1.45 16.12
C ILE A 16 19.64 -1.74 16.78
N ARG A 17 19.72 -1.73 18.11
CA ARG A 17 20.97 -2.06 18.83
C ARG A 17 21.41 -3.49 18.56
N ALA A 18 20.48 -4.46 18.68
CA ALA A 18 20.78 -5.86 18.41
C ALA A 18 21.24 -6.11 16.96
N ALA A 19 20.74 -5.33 16.01
CA ALA A 19 21.15 -5.37 14.60
C ALA A 19 22.59 -4.84 14.37
N VAL A 20 23.07 -3.93 15.22
CA VAL A 20 24.46 -3.48 15.20
C VAL A 20 25.35 -4.50 15.93
N ASP A 21 24.91 -4.98 17.10
CA ASP A 21 25.67 -5.91 17.94
C ASP A 21 25.96 -7.26 17.25
N ASN A 22 25.04 -7.72 16.39
CA ASN A 22 25.24 -8.94 15.60
C ASN A 22 26.17 -8.75 14.39
N GLY A 23 26.69 -7.53 14.17
CA GLY A 23 27.62 -7.20 13.09
C GLY A 23 27.00 -7.10 11.70
N LYS A 24 25.67 -7.20 11.55
CA LYS A 24 24.99 -7.03 10.25
C LYS A 24 24.99 -5.59 9.76
N TYR A 25 25.11 -4.64 10.67
CA TYR A 25 25.15 -3.20 10.37
C TYR A 25 26.29 -2.54 11.13
N ALA A 26 26.97 -1.59 10.49
CA ALA A 26 28.09 -0.87 11.10
C ALA A 26 27.62 0.22 12.09
N SER A 27 26.39 0.71 11.97
CA SER A 27 25.83 1.72 12.87
C SER A 27 24.30 1.73 12.90
N SER A 28 23.73 2.29 13.97
CA SER A 28 22.28 2.51 14.07
C SER A 28 21.74 3.39 12.94
N SER A 29 22.50 4.40 12.52
CA SER A 29 22.16 5.27 11.38
C SER A 29 22.12 4.52 10.05
N GLU A 30 22.82 3.39 9.93
CA GLU A 30 22.75 2.53 8.74
C GLU A 30 21.48 1.69 8.72
N VAL A 31 21.13 1.10 9.87
CA VAL A 31 19.86 0.38 10.04
C VAL A 31 18.68 1.27 9.64
N VAL A 32 18.66 2.51 10.14
CA VAL A 32 17.59 3.47 9.85
C VAL A 32 17.56 3.85 8.37
N ARG A 33 18.71 4.08 7.74
CA ARG A 33 18.77 4.39 6.30
C ARG A 33 18.21 3.25 5.46
N GLU A 34 18.56 2.00 5.77
CA GLU A 34 18.05 0.86 5.02
C GLU A 34 16.56 0.65 5.26
N ALA A 35 16.08 0.81 6.50
CA ALA A 35 14.65 0.76 6.81
C ALA A 35 13.85 1.80 6.02
N LEU A 36 14.35 3.04 5.93
CA LEU A 36 13.72 4.10 5.14
C LEU A 36 13.76 3.81 3.63
N ARG A 37 14.84 3.21 3.12
CA ARG A 37 14.94 2.77 1.73
C ARG A 37 13.91 1.68 1.39
N LEU A 38 13.75 0.70 2.27
CA LEU A 38 12.75 -0.36 2.13
C LEU A 38 11.33 0.20 2.21
N TRP A 39 11.08 1.14 3.12
CA TRP A 39 9.78 1.81 3.22
C TRP A 39 9.43 2.63 1.97
N ASP A 40 10.38 3.38 1.40
CA ASP A 40 10.18 4.11 0.15
C ASP A 40 9.90 3.15 -1.03
N ALA A 41 10.63 2.03 -1.11
CA ALA A 41 10.38 0.99 -2.11
C ALA A 41 8.98 0.38 -1.97
N ALA A 42 8.54 0.07 -0.75
CA ALA A 42 7.20 -0.44 -0.48
C ALA A 42 6.12 0.58 -0.89
N ARG A 43 6.29 1.87 -0.55
CA ARG A 43 5.33 2.91 -0.96
C ARG A 43 5.24 3.09 -2.46
N LYS A 44 6.35 2.95 -3.18
CA LYS A 44 6.33 2.97 -4.65
C LYS A 44 5.53 1.79 -5.18
N GLN A 45 5.75 0.59 -4.64
CA GLN A 45 4.98 -0.60 -5.00
C GLN A 45 3.48 -0.44 -4.70
N ASP A 46 3.12 0.10 -3.55
CA ASP A 46 1.72 0.40 -3.20
C ASP A 46 1.11 1.43 -4.17
N GLY A 47 1.86 2.46 -4.55
CA GLY A 47 1.43 3.45 -5.53
C GLY A 47 1.21 2.85 -6.93
N TYR A 48 2.05 1.89 -7.35
CA TYR A 48 1.84 1.14 -8.58
C TYR A 48 0.62 0.21 -8.49
N HIS A 49 0.40 -0.45 -7.34
CA HIS A 49 -0.75 -1.32 -7.14
C HIS A 49 -2.07 -0.54 -7.11
N SER A 50 -2.09 0.59 -6.39
CA SER A 50 -3.24 1.50 -6.34
C SER A 50 -3.56 2.11 -7.70
N GLY A 51 -2.54 2.48 -8.49
CA GLY A 51 -2.74 3.02 -9.84
C GLY A 51 -3.20 1.99 -10.88
N MET A 52 -2.99 0.69 -10.63
CA MET A 52 -3.48 -0.39 -11.49
C MET A 52 -4.95 -0.71 -11.21
N LEU A 53 -5.39 -0.61 -9.94
CA LEU A 53 -6.80 -0.77 -9.57
C LEU A 53 -7.69 0.40 -10.03
N ASP A 54 -7.11 1.58 -10.28
CA ASP A 54 -7.84 2.76 -10.78
C ASP A 54 -7.92 2.80 -12.33
N ARG A 55 -7.05 2.04 -13.02
CA ARG A 55 -6.90 2.09 -14.49
C ARG A 55 -7.61 0.97 -15.26
N ASP A 56 -8.49 0.20 -14.61
CA ASP A 56 -9.38 -0.74 -15.33
C ASP A 56 -10.88 -0.47 -15.07
N CYS A 57 -11.26 0.78 -14.83
CA CYS A 57 -12.64 1.24 -15.09
C CYS A 57 -12.80 1.71 -16.55
N ALA A 58 -12.42 0.86 -17.51
CA ALA A 58 -12.99 0.94 -18.85
C ALA A 58 -14.37 0.26 -18.83
N PRO A 59 -15.44 0.87 -19.35
CA PRO A 59 -16.80 0.34 -19.28
C PRO A 59 -16.97 -0.78 -20.30
N GLY A 60 -16.47 -1.96 -19.97
CA GLY A 60 -16.49 -3.12 -20.85
C GLY A 60 -16.71 -4.41 -20.08
N GLY A 61 -17.88 -4.57 -19.44
CA GLY A 61 -18.34 -5.90 -19.00
C GLY A 61 -18.97 -6.00 -17.62
N SER A 62 -18.89 -4.97 -16.78
CA SER A 62 -19.59 -4.96 -15.48
C SER A 62 -20.71 -3.92 -15.53
N ARG A 63 -21.86 -4.30 -16.09
CA ARG A 63 -23.10 -3.53 -15.85
C ARG A 63 -23.45 -3.71 -14.37
N CYS A 64 -23.82 -2.62 -13.70
CA CYS A 64 -24.25 -2.69 -12.31
C CYS A 64 -25.47 -3.63 -12.23
N VAL A 65 -25.47 -4.53 -11.24
CA VAL A 65 -26.58 -5.49 -11.05
C VAL A 65 -27.90 -4.75 -10.88
N ALA A 66 -27.89 -3.57 -10.24
CA ALA A 66 -29.07 -2.71 -10.12
C ALA A 66 -29.66 -2.33 -11.48
N ASP A 67 -28.83 -1.97 -12.46
CA ASP A 67 -29.27 -1.62 -13.81
C ASP A 67 -29.83 -2.86 -14.52
N MET A 68 -29.24 -4.04 -14.30
CA MET A 68 -29.76 -5.30 -14.84
C MET A 68 -31.15 -5.67 -14.31
N PHE A 69 -31.39 -5.44 -13.01
CA PHE A 69 -32.71 -5.62 -12.42
C PHE A 69 -33.72 -4.61 -12.94
N ALA A 70 -33.34 -3.35 -13.10
CA ALA A 70 -34.21 -2.30 -13.61
C ALA A 70 -34.69 -2.61 -15.05
N ASP A 71 -33.78 -3.04 -15.92
CA ASP A 71 -34.11 -3.45 -17.29
C ASP A 71 -35.11 -4.62 -17.31
N HIS A 72 -34.86 -5.64 -16.47
CA HIS A 72 -35.69 -6.83 -16.39
C HIS A 72 -37.10 -6.54 -15.85
N GLU A 73 -37.22 -5.69 -14.81
CA GLU A 73 -38.55 -5.27 -14.33
C GLU A 73 -39.30 -4.42 -15.37
N ALA A 74 -38.59 -3.61 -16.16
CA ALA A 74 -39.20 -2.82 -17.22
C ALA A 74 -39.70 -3.69 -18.38
N GLU A 75 -39.10 -4.85 -18.61
CA GLU A 75 -39.60 -5.85 -19.56
C GLU A 75 -40.84 -6.57 -19.04
N LEU A 76 -40.86 -7.00 -17.77
CA LEU A 76 -42.04 -7.64 -17.16
C LEU A 76 -43.28 -6.74 -17.16
N ARG A 77 -43.11 -5.43 -16.96
CA ARG A 77 -44.22 -4.47 -17.02
C ARG A 77 -44.75 -4.23 -18.44
N ARG A 78 -43.98 -4.56 -19.48
CA ARG A 78 -44.41 -4.43 -20.88
C ARG A 78 -45.13 -5.67 -21.41
N THR A 79 -44.93 -6.81 -20.78
CA THR A 79 -45.50 -8.10 -21.19
C THR A 79 -46.74 -8.50 -20.37
N ALA A 80 -47.11 -7.71 -19.35
CA ALA A 80 -48.36 -7.80 -18.60
C ALA A 80 -49.40 -6.81 -19.13
#